data_AF-B0RD76-F1
#
_entry.id   AF-B0RD76-F1
#
_cell.length_a   1.000
_cell.length_b   1.000
_cell.length_c   1.000
_cell.angle_alpha   90.00
_cell.angle_beta   90.00
_cell.angle_gamma   90.00
#
_symmetry.space_group_name_H-M   'P 1'
#
loop_
_entity.id
_entity.type
_entity.pdbx_description
1 polymer ?
#
loop_
_entity_poly.entity_id
_entity_poly.type
_entity_poly.pdbx_seq_one_letter_code
_entity_poly.pdbx_strand_id
1 'polypeptide(L)'
;MDPVRRLMFWLRVPFVADAALVVIGIALLVGGDGVGWWVLVFAGLRAVVGVVAVVWIAPRMIARLGTGAEPEEPGTDPARPDAGPARR
;
A
#
# COMPACT_ATOMS: atom_id res chain seq x y z
N MET A 1 13.61 8.90 -2.49
CA MET A 1 13.39 7.52 -3.02
C MET A 1 12.06 7.51 -3.74
N ASP A 2 11.98 6.96 -4.95
CA ASP A 2 10.73 6.90 -5.71
C ASP A 2 9.62 6.21 -4.88
N PRO A 3 8.47 6.88 -4.65
CA PRO A 3 7.36 6.32 -3.87
C PRO A 3 6.90 4.96 -4.41
N VAL A 4 6.94 4.80 -5.72
CA VAL A 4 6.59 3.57 -6.44
C VAL A 4 7.56 2.43 -6.12
N ARG A 5 8.88 2.69 -6.08
CA ARG A 5 9.88 1.67 -5.70
C ARG A 5 9.68 1.21 -4.26
N ARG A 6 9.36 2.14 -3.35
CA ARG A 6 9.08 1.82 -1.94
C ARG A 6 7.81 0.99 -1.79
N LEU A 7 6.76 1.31 -2.56
CA LEU A 7 5.53 0.54 -2.60
C LEU A 7 5.75 -0.88 -3.14
N MET A 8 6.46 -1.01 -4.27
CA MET A 8 6.83 -2.30 -4.86
C MET A 8 7.68 -3.16 -3.92
N PHE A 9 8.61 -2.54 -3.18
CA PHE A 9 9.40 -3.23 -2.15
C PHE A 9 8.51 -3.78 -1.04
N TRP A 10 7.62 -2.96 -0.49
CA TRP A 10 6.68 -3.38 0.56
C TRP A 10 5.71 -4.47 0.12
N LEU A 11 5.37 -4.53 -1.18
CA LEU A 11 4.55 -5.60 -1.73
C LEU A 11 5.36 -6.88 -1.99
N ARG A 12 6.62 -6.74 -2.42
CA ARG A 12 7.49 -7.88 -2.75
C ARG A 12 7.93 -8.66 -1.53
N VAL A 13 8.22 -7.97 -0.42
CA VAL A 13 8.64 -8.60 0.85
C VAL A 13 7.64 -9.67 1.34
N PRO A 14 6.35 -9.38 1.54
CA PRO A 14 5.39 -10.38 2.00
C PRO A 14 5.22 -11.51 1.00
N PHE A 15 5.22 -11.21 -0.31
CA PHE A 15 5.10 -12.24 -1.34
C PHE A 15 6.27 -13.24 -1.31
N VAL A 16 7.50 -12.74 -1.15
CA VAL A 16 8.68 -13.60 -1.01
C VAL A 16 8.63 -14.40 0.29
N ALA A 17 8.13 -13.80 1.38
CA ALA A 17 7.95 -14.51 2.65
C ALA A 17 6.92 -15.65 2.54
N ASP A 18 5.79 -15.42 1.87
CA ASP A 18 4.78 -16.45 1.62
C ASP A 18 5.34 -17.59 0.76
N ALA A 19 6.09 -17.26 -0.30
CA ALA A 19 6.76 -18.28 -1.12
C ALA A 19 7.78 -19.11 -0.31
N ALA A 20 8.56 -18.47 0.55
CA ALA A 20 9.50 -19.16 1.43
C ALA A 20 8.75 -20.06 2.43
N LEU A 21 7.64 -19.60 3.02
CA LEU A 21 6.81 -20.40 3.92
C LEU A 21 6.23 -21.63 3.22
N VAL A 22 5.79 -21.50 1.97
CA VAL A 22 5.32 -22.64 1.17
C VAL A 22 6.44 -23.66 0.96
N VAL A 23 7.63 -23.20 0.56
CA VAL A 23 8.80 -24.09 0.37
C VAL A 23 9.16 -24.80 1.68
N ILE A 24 9.17 -24.07 2.81
CA ILE A 24 9.43 -24.64 4.14
C ILE A 24 8.37 -25.66 4.53
N GLY A 25 7.08 -25.34 4.35
CA GLY A 25 5.98 -26.25 4.68
C GLY A 25 6.04 -27.55 3.88
N ILE A 26 6.37 -27.47 2.59
CA ILE A 26 6.60 -28.65 1.74
C ILE A 26 7.81 -29.45 2.24
N ALA A 27 8.94 -28.79 2.51
CA ALA A 27 10.14 -29.46 2.99
C ALA A 27 9.91 -30.21 4.32
N LEU A 28 9.17 -29.60 5.25
CA LEU A 28 8.79 -30.23 6.51
C LEU A 28 7.89 -31.46 6.30
N LEU A 29 6.90 -31.37 5.41
CA LEU A 29 6.03 -32.51 5.08
C LEU A 29 6.81 -33.68 4.45
N VAL A 30 7.75 -33.38 3.54
CA VAL A 30 8.63 -34.41 2.96
C VAL A 30 9.52 -35.05 4.03
N GLY A 31 9.92 -34.28 5.05
CA GLY A 31 10.64 -34.78 6.22
C GLY A 31 9.78 -35.59 7.21
N GLY A 32 8.47 -35.74 6.96
CA GLY A 32 7.55 -36.46 7.83
C GLY A 32 7.06 -35.65 9.03
N ASP A 33 7.33 -34.33 9.06
CA ASP A 33 6.91 -33.46 10.15
C ASP A 33 5.51 -32.88 9.86
N GLY A 34 4.54 -33.27 10.70
CA GLY A 34 3.15 -32.83 10.59
C GLY A 34 2.96 -31.32 10.76
N VAL A 35 3.96 -30.60 11.31
CA VAL A 35 3.95 -29.14 11.40
C VAL A 35 3.90 -28.48 10.01
N GLY A 36 4.47 -29.13 8.99
CA GLY A 36 4.46 -28.60 7.62
C GLY A 36 3.05 -28.35 7.06
N TRP A 37 2.06 -29.15 7.47
CA TRP A 37 0.65 -28.93 7.11
C TRP A 37 0.13 -27.59 7.64
N TRP A 38 0.39 -27.28 8.92
CA TRP A 38 -0.03 -26.02 9.53
C TRP A 38 0.67 -24.81 8.92
N VAL A 39 1.94 -24.96 8.53
CA VAL A 39 2.69 -23.91 7.82
C VAL A 39 2.05 -23.61 6.45
N LEU A 40 1.63 -24.64 5.71
CA LEU A 40 0.93 -24.46 4.43
C LEU A 40 -0.44 -23.83 4.58
N VAL A 41 -1.23 -24.25 5.59
CA VAL A 41 -2.53 -23.64 5.90
C VAL A 41 -2.36 -22.16 6.24
N PHE A 42 -1.36 -21.83 7.07
CA PHE A 42 -1.05 -20.45 7.41
C PHE A 42 -0.63 -19.63 6.19
N ALA A 43 0.30 -20.14 5.38
CA ALA A 43 0.74 -19.48 4.15
C ALA A 43 -0.43 -19.25 3.17
N GLY A 44 -1.30 -20.25 3.02
CA GLY A 44 -2.51 -20.16 2.20
C GLY A 44 -3.47 -19.09 2.70
N LEU A 45 -3.81 -19.10 3.99
CA LEU A 45 -4.68 -18.09 4.59
C LEU A 45 -4.08 -16.68 4.47
N ARG A 46 -2.77 -16.56 4.69
CA ARG A 46 -2.03 -15.30 4.58
C ARG A 46 -2.11 -14.72 3.16
N ALA A 47 -1.91 -15.56 2.15
CA ALA A 47 -2.03 -15.18 0.75
C ALA A 47 -3.46 -14.71 0.41
N VAL A 48 -4.49 -15.43 0.87
CA VAL A 48 -5.89 -15.05 0.68
C VAL A 48 -6.17 -13.68 1.31
N VAL A 49 -5.74 -13.45 2.55
CA VAL A 49 -5.90 -12.15 3.22
C VAL A 49 -5.18 -11.04 2.44
N GLY A 50 -3.97 -11.30 1.92
CA GLY A 50 -3.24 -10.37 1.08
C GLY A 50 -4.00 -10.00 -0.21
N VAL A 51 -4.58 -10.99 -0.89
CA VAL A 51 -5.39 -10.77 -2.10
C VAL A 51 -6.66 -9.99 -1.78
N VAL A 52 -7.39 -10.37 -0.72
CA VAL A 52 -8.60 -9.67 -0.29
C VAL A 52 -8.28 -8.21 0.04
N ALA A 53 -7.19 -7.96 0.77
CA ALA A 53 -6.73 -6.62 1.09
C ALA A 53 -6.50 -5.80 -0.18
N VAL A 54 -5.75 -6.31 -1.17
CA VAL A 54 -5.49 -5.58 -2.42
C VAL A 54 -6.78 -5.33 -3.20
N VAL A 55 -7.61 -6.36 -3.38
CA VAL A 55 -8.83 -6.31 -4.19
C VAL A 55 -9.89 -5.40 -3.57
N TRP A 56 -9.96 -5.27 -2.24
CA TRP A 56 -10.91 -4.38 -1.56
C TRP A 56 -10.36 -2.98 -1.29
N ILE A 57 -9.07 -2.84 -0.97
CA ILE A 57 -8.47 -1.55 -0.63
C ILE A 57 -8.28 -0.70 -1.88
N ALA A 58 -7.84 -1.28 -3.01
CA ALA A 58 -7.62 -0.54 -4.25
C ALA A 58 -8.89 0.21 -4.75
N PRO A 59 -10.06 -0.43 -4.92
CA PRO A 59 -11.28 0.28 -5.33
C PRO A 59 -11.74 1.29 -4.27
N ARG A 60 -11.56 0.97 -2.98
CA ARG A 60 -11.97 1.87 -1.89
C ARG A 60 -11.07 3.10 -1.75
N MET A 61 -9.80 3.03 -2.16
CA MET A 61 -8.90 4.18 -2.21
C MET A 61 -9.19 5.09 -3.39
N ILE A 62 -9.48 4.54 -4.58
CA ILE A 62 -9.89 5.32 -5.76
C ILE A 62 -11.20 6.06 -5.47
N ALA A 63 -12.15 5.40 -4.80
CA ALA A 63 -13.40 6.03 -4.36
C ALA A 63 -13.19 7.21 -3.39
N ARG A 64 -12.14 7.18 -2.56
CA ARG A 64 -11.82 8.28 -1.62
C ARG A 64 -11.07 9.44 -2.27
N LEU A 65 -10.23 9.15 -3.27
CA LEU A 65 -9.53 10.18 -4.05
C LEU A 65 -10.50 10.99 -4.93
N GLY A 66 -11.64 10.40 -5.34
CA GLY A 66 -12.70 11.10 -6.06
C GLY A 66 -13.56 12.06 -5.23
N THR A 67 -13.42 12.08 -3.89
CA THR A 67 -14.23 12.93 -3.00
C THR A 67 -13.40 14.02 -2.28
N GLY A 68 -12.09 14.11 -2.53
CA GLY A 68 -11.19 14.99 -1.78
C GLY A 68 -10.17 15.77 -2.60
N ALA A 69 -10.42 15.94 -3.91
CA ALA A 69 -9.61 16.81 -4.76
C ALA A 69 -10.31 18.16 -4.95
N GLU A 70 -10.42 18.96 -3.89
CA GLU A 70 -10.23 20.40 -4.05
C GLU A 70 -8.78 20.67 -3.65
N PRO A 71 -7.87 20.88 -4.61
CA PRO A 71 -6.62 21.55 -4.31
C PRO A 71 -6.99 22.97 -3.90
N GLU A 72 -6.83 23.31 -2.63
CA GLU A 72 -6.74 24.70 -2.21
C GLU A 72 -5.47 25.24 -2.88
N GLU A 73 -5.63 25.83 -4.07
CA GLU A 73 -4.57 26.56 -4.76
C GLU A 73 -4.05 27.63 -3.80
N PRO A 74 -2.75 27.67 -3.46
CA PRO A 74 -2.15 28.85 -2.88
C PRO A 74 -1.89 29.83 -4.03
N GLY A 75 -2.97 30.29 -4.64
CA GLY A 75 -3.00 31.17 -5.79
C GLY A 75 -3.64 32.49 -5.41
N THR A 76 -2.79 33.49 -5.16
CA THR A 76 -2.99 34.88 -5.60
C THR A 76 -4.35 35.51 -5.28
N ASP A 77 -4.42 36.26 -4.18
CA ASP A 77 -5.38 37.35 -4.00
C ASP A 77 -5.09 38.45 -5.05
N PRO A 78 -5.90 38.63 -6.11
CA PRO A 78 -5.67 39.63 -7.14
C PRO A 78 -6.65 40.80 -6.97
N ALA A 79 -6.93 41.24 -5.73
CA ALA A 79 -7.89 42.31 -5.52
C ALA A 79 -7.64 43.13 -4.25
N ARG A 80 -6.51 43.85 -4.17
CA ARG A 80 -6.50 45.12 -3.43
C ARG A 80 -5.98 46.25 -4.30
N PRO A 81 -6.87 47.00 -4.98
CA PRO A 81 -6.51 48.27 -5.56
C PRO A 81 -6.38 49.32 -4.44
N ASP A 82 -5.57 50.35 -4.73
CA ASP A 82 -5.43 51.64 -4.01
C ASP A 82 -4.46 51.65 -2.81
N ALA A 83 -3.44 52.52 -2.70
CA ALA A 83 -3.06 53.72 -3.44
C ALA A 83 -1.56 54.05 -3.19
N GLY A 84 -0.92 54.74 -4.15
CA GLY A 84 0.39 55.39 -3.96
C GLY A 84 0.31 56.71 -3.15
N PRO A 85 1.35 57.58 -3.18
CA PRO A 85 2.48 57.56 -2.24
C PRO A 85 2.59 58.84 -1.34
N ALA A 86 3.65 58.89 -0.50
CA ALA A 86 4.15 60.02 0.34
C ALA A 86 3.46 60.20 1.72
N ARG A 87 4.14 60.56 2.83
CA ARG A 87 5.23 61.53 3.01
C ARG A 87 6.20 61.14 4.14
N ARG A 88 7.44 61.61 4.00
CA ARG A 88 8.45 61.78 5.04
C ARG A 88 8.31 63.16 5.68
#